data_AF-E9JFC0-F1
#
_entry.id   AF-E9JFC0-F1
#
_cell.length_a   1.000
_cell.length_b   1.000
_cell.length_c   1.000
_cell.angle_alpha   90.00
_cell.angle_beta   90.00
_cell.angle_gamma   90.00
#
_symmetry.space_group_name_H-M   'P 1'
#
loop_
_entity.id
_entity.type
_entity.pdbx_description
1 polymer ?
#
loop_
_entity_poly.entity_id
_entity_poly.type
_entity_poly.pdbx_seq_one_letter_code
_entity_poly.pdbx_strand_id
1 'polypeptide(L)'
;PRSFRFHFRGTGYDEKMVREMEGLEASGSTYVCTLCDSTRAEACHNMVLHSITRSHEENLERYEIWRTNPFSESADELRDRVKGVSAKPFMETQPTLDALHCDIGNATEFYKIFQDEIGEVYRKLNPSREERRSWR
;
A
#
# COMPACT_ATOMS: atom_id res chain seq x y z
N PRO A 1 18.52 42.13 -11.84
CA PRO A 1 17.42 41.32 -11.24
C PRO A 1 17.58 39.85 -11.64
N ARG A 2 17.38 38.90 -10.72
CA ARG A 2 17.33 37.45 -11.04
C ARG A 2 15.91 36.91 -10.79
N SER A 3 15.52 35.92 -11.58
CA SER A 3 14.24 35.21 -11.44
C SER A 3 14.51 33.74 -11.15
N PHE A 4 13.72 33.14 -10.27
CA PHE A 4 13.83 31.75 -9.84
C PHE A 4 12.46 31.07 -9.88
N ARG A 5 12.46 29.77 -10.11
CA ARG A 5 11.28 28.89 -10.06
C ARG A 5 11.59 27.72 -9.12
N PHE A 6 10.59 27.31 -8.34
CA PHE A 6 10.68 26.18 -7.42
C PHE A 6 9.75 25.06 -7.88
N HIS A 7 10.24 23.83 -7.74
CA HIS A 7 9.46 22.61 -7.95
C HIS A 7 9.58 21.77 -6.68
N PHE A 8 8.46 21.52 -6.03
CA PHE A 8 8.41 20.71 -4.81
C PHE A 8 8.16 19.25 -5.18
N ARG A 9 8.82 18.33 -4.48
CA ARG A 9 8.64 16.87 -4.64
C ARG A 9 8.59 16.24 -3.26
N GLY A 10 7.38 15.91 -2.80
CA GLY A 10 7.15 15.28 -1.50
C GLY A 10 7.44 13.77 -1.56
N THR A 11 8.71 13.37 -1.39
CA THR A 11 9.15 11.96 -1.52
C THR A 11 9.65 11.35 -0.21
N GLY A 12 9.79 12.13 0.86
CA GLY A 12 10.46 11.73 2.10
C GLY A 12 9.55 11.11 3.16
N TYR A 13 8.54 10.34 2.75
CA TYR A 13 7.51 9.82 3.63
C TYR A 13 7.49 8.30 3.60
N ASP A 14 7.32 7.65 4.76
CA ASP A 14 7.05 6.22 4.81
C ASP A 14 5.64 5.90 4.30
N GLU A 15 5.37 4.63 3.98
CA GLU A 15 4.08 4.22 3.41
C GLU A 15 2.90 4.58 4.34
N LYS A 16 3.11 4.49 5.65
CA LYS A 16 2.06 4.79 6.64
C LYS A 16 1.65 6.25 6.52
N MET A 17 2.61 7.17 6.51
CA MET A 17 2.33 8.59 6.39
C MET A 17 1.75 8.94 5.02
N VAL A 18 2.24 8.34 3.93
CA VAL A 18 1.66 8.53 2.58
C VAL A 18 0.18 8.14 2.57
N ARG A 19 -0.18 6.99 3.11
CA ARG A 19 -1.58 6.53 3.17
C ARG A 19 -2.47 7.50 3.94
N GLU A 20 -2.00 7.97 5.10
CA GLU A 20 -2.72 8.95 5.92
C GLU A 20 -2.90 10.30 5.19
N MET A 21 -1.89 10.78 4.47
CA MET A 21 -1.92 12.06 3.75
C MET A 21 -2.76 12.04 2.46
N GLU A 22 -2.79 10.90 1.78
CA GLU A 22 -3.50 10.67 0.51
C GLU A 22 -4.88 10.03 0.70
N GLY A 23 -5.38 9.92 1.93
CA GLY A 23 -6.74 9.42 2.20
C GLY A 23 -6.95 7.93 1.94
N LEU A 24 -5.86 7.15 1.89
CA LEU A 24 -5.88 5.72 1.66
C LEU A 24 -6.08 4.95 2.97
N GLU A 25 -6.70 3.77 2.88
CA GLU A 25 -6.71 2.82 3.99
C GLU A 25 -5.30 2.42 4.44
N ALA A 26 -5.15 2.06 5.73
CA ALA A 26 -3.88 1.63 6.33
C ALA A 26 -3.29 0.37 5.64
N SER A 27 -1.99 0.11 5.89
CA SER A 27 -1.19 -0.92 5.20
C SER A 27 -1.72 -2.36 5.25
N GLY A 28 -2.69 -2.67 6.12
CA GLY A 28 -3.40 -3.95 6.16
C GLY A 28 -4.52 -4.11 5.12
N SER A 29 -4.84 -3.07 4.35
CA SER A 29 -5.94 -3.03 3.37
C SER A 29 -5.85 -4.12 2.29
N THR A 30 -6.97 -4.46 1.67
CA THR A 30 -7.02 -5.23 0.41
C THR A 30 -6.29 -4.50 -0.72
N TYR A 31 -6.29 -3.17 -0.76
CA TYR A 31 -5.56 -2.36 -1.75
C TYR A 31 -4.13 -2.08 -1.27
N VAL A 32 -3.20 -2.88 -1.77
CA VAL A 32 -1.84 -2.97 -1.21
C VAL A 32 -0.89 -1.89 -1.71
N CYS A 33 -1.17 -1.27 -2.85
CA CYS A 33 -0.25 -0.31 -3.46
C CYS A 33 -0.70 1.13 -3.21
N THR A 34 0.24 2.05 -2.99
CA THR A 34 -0.03 3.50 -3.01
C THR A 34 -0.01 4.09 -4.43
N LEU A 35 0.47 3.32 -5.42
CA LEU A 35 0.71 3.78 -6.80
C LEU A 35 -0.26 3.19 -7.82
N CYS A 36 -0.88 2.04 -7.55
CA CYS A 36 -1.85 1.37 -8.42
C CYS A 36 -3.06 0.86 -7.63
N ASP A 37 -4.06 0.33 -8.33
CA ASP A 37 -5.33 -0.12 -7.75
C ASP A 37 -5.44 -1.62 -7.48
N SER A 38 -4.36 -2.36 -7.69
CA SER A 38 -4.37 -3.80 -7.51
C SER A 38 -4.61 -4.20 -6.07
N THR A 39 -5.46 -5.22 -5.92
CA THR A 39 -5.69 -5.89 -4.65
C THR A 39 -4.55 -6.84 -4.32
N ARG A 40 -4.47 -7.26 -3.05
CA ARG A 40 -3.51 -8.29 -2.59
C ARG A 40 -3.59 -9.58 -3.41
N ALA A 41 -4.80 -10.03 -3.73
CA ALA A 41 -5.01 -11.27 -4.48
C ALA A 41 -4.54 -11.13 -5.93
N GLU A 42 -4.86 -10.01 -6.58
CA GLU A 42 -4.44 -9.72 -7.95
C GLU A 42 -2.91 -9.58 -8.05
N ALA A 43 -2.28 -8.87 -7.11
CA ALA A 43 -0.82 -8.70 -7.07
C ALA A 43 -0.06 -10.02 -6.77
N CYS A 44 -0.71 -10.98 -6.09
CA CYS A 44 -0.18 -12.32 -5.90
C CYS A 44 -0.20 -13.14 -7.21
N HIS A 45 -1.24 -12.97 -8.03
CA HIS A 45 -1.35 -13.66 -9.32
C HIS A 45 -0.48 -13.03 -10.40
N ASN A 46 -0.48 -11.70 -10.49
CA ASN A 46 0.35 -10.92 -11.41
C ASN A 46 1.32 -10.07 -10.60
N MET A 47 2.58 -10.48 -10.53
CA MET A 47 3.57 -9.86 -9.64
C MET A 47 4.30 -8.65 -10.25
N VAL A 48 4.39 -8.55 -11.58
CA VAL A 48 5.34 -7.62 -12.23
C VAL A 48 4.72 -6.71 -13.30
N LEU A 49 3.50 -6.99 -13.75
CA LEU A 49 2.85 -6.22 -14.81
C LEU A 49 1.79 -5.29 -14.22
N HIS A 50 2.24 -4.13 -13.76
CA HIS A 50 1.39 -3.05 -13.21
C HIS A 50 1.85 -1.70 -13.76
N SER A 51 0.95 -0.72 -13.79
CA SER A 51 1.25 0.67 -14.12
C SER A 51 0.89 1.60 -12.97
N ILE A 52 1.59 2.72 -12.85
CA ILE A 52 1.22 3.79 -11.92
C ILE A 52 -0.06 4.44 -12.45
N THR A 53 -1.11 4.43 -11.63
CA THR A 53 -2.42 5.03 -11.95
C THR A 53 -2.81 6.11 -10.96
N ARG A 54 -2.50 5.93 -9.67
CA ARG A 54 -2.92 6.84 -8.60
C ARG A 54 -2.22 8.19 -8.69
N SER A 55 -2.98 9.23 -8.39
CA SER A 55 -2.50 10.60 -8.24
C SER A 55 -3.30 11.35 -7.16
N HIS A 56 -2.76 12.46 -6.68
CA HIS A 56 -3.43 13.28 -5.67
C HIS A 56 -4.79 13.81 -6.15
N GLU A 57 -4.85 14.27 -7.41
CA GLU A 57 -6.09 14.76 -8.05
C GLU A 57 -7.14 13.66 -8.14
N GLU A 58 -6.75 12.46 -8.62
CA GLU A 58 -7.67 11.32 -8.69
C GLU A 58 -8.18 10.90 -7.31
N ASN A 59 -7.33 10.91 -6.28
CA ASN A 59 -7.76 10.59 -4.92
C ASN A 59 -8.78 11.61 -4.39
N LEU A 60 -8.63 12.90 -4.71
CA LEU A 60 -9.63 13.91 -4.36
C LEU A 60 -10.99 13.62 -5.02
N GLU A 61 -11.00 13.25 -6.30
CA GLU A 61 -12.22 12.88 -7.02
C GLU A 61 -12.87 11.62 -6.44
N ARG A 62 -12.07 10.59 -6.17
CA ARG A 62 -12.53 9.34 -5.54
C ARG A 62 -13.13 9.59 -4.15
N TYR A 63 -12.54 10.48 -3.36
CA TYR A 63 -13.11 10.87 -2.07
C TYR A 63 -14.47 11.55 -2.24
N GLU A 64 -14.66 12.42 -3.24
CA GLU A 64 -15.97 13.03 -3.46
C GLU A 64 -17.03 11.98 -3.89
N ILE A 65 -16.64 10.96 -4.67
CA ILE A 65 -17.51 9.81 -4.98
C ILE A 65 -17.88 9.06 -3.69
N TRP A 66 -16.89 8.75 -2.84
CA TRP A 66 -17.11 8.09 -1.55
C TRP A 66 -18.09 8.86 -0.65
N ARG A 67 -17.87 10.17 -0.53
CA ARG A 67 -18.66 11.05 0.35
C ARG A 67 -20.09 11.25 -0.15
N THR A 68 -20.28 11.35 -1.46
CA THR A 68 -21.59 11.65 -2.06
C THR A 68 -22.41 10.41 -2.38
N ASN A 69 -21.76 9.26 -2.57
CA ASN A 69 -22.38 8.01 -3.02
C ASN A 69 -23.44 8.22 -4.13
N PRO A 70 -23.04 8.76 -5.30
CA PRO A 70 -23.97 9.20 -6.33
C PRO A 70 -24.77 8.06 -6.94
N PHE A 71 -24.32 6.82 -6.77
CA PHE A 71 -24.95 5.61 -7.28
C PHE A 71 -25.76 4.85 -6.22
N SER A 72 -25.81 5.35 -4.97
CA SER A 72 -26.52 4.70 -3.85
C SER A 72 -26.09 3.24 -3.64
N GLU A 73 -24.80 2.98 -3.79
CA GLU A 73 -24.17 1.68 -3.62
C GLU A 73 -24.08 1.27 -2.15
N SER A 74 -23.97 -0.03 -1.90
CA SER A 74 -23.60 -0.53 -0.57
C SER A 74 -22.17 -0.13 -0.19
N ALA A 75 -21.82 -0.25 1.09
CA ALA A 75 -20.49 0.14 1.57
C ALA A 75 -19.35 -0.60 0.85
N ASP A 76 -19.52 -1.90 0.59
CA ASP A 76 -18.50 -2.73 -0.06
C ASP A 76 -18.36 -2.40 -1.55
N GLU A 77 -19.48 -2.21 -2.25
CA GLU A 77 -19.49 -1.80 -3.66
C GLU A 77 -18.86 -0.42 -3.85
N LEU A 78 -19.23 0.55 -3.00
CA LEU A 78 -18.68 1.89 -3.04
C LEU A 78 -17.19 1.89 -2.72
N ARG A 79 -16.76 1.11 -1.72
CA ARG A 79 -15.34 0.92 -1.35
C ARG A 79 -14.54 0.37 -2.54
N ASP A 80 -15.09 -0.58 -3.28
CA ASP A 80 -14.44 -1.09 -4.48
C ASP A 80 -14.39 -0.06 -5.61
N ARG A 81 -15.46 0.70 -5.81
CA ARG A 81 -15.48 1.79 -6.80
C ARG A 81 -14.37 2.81 -6.57
N VAL A 82 -14.16 3.22 -5.31
CA VAL A 82 -13.15 4.23 -4.95
C VAL A 82 -11.79 3.64 -4.60
N LYS A 83 -11.62 2.31 -4.76
CA LYS A 83 -10.36 1.57 -4.51
C LYS A 83 -9.73 1.86 -3.14
N GLY A 84 -10.58 1.99 -2.11
CA GLY A 84 -10.17 2.23 -0.73
C GLY A 84 -9.81 3.67 -0.37
N VAL A 85 -10.16 4.66 -1.20
CA VAL A 85 -10.09 6.08 -0.81
C VAL A 85 -11.33 6.46 0.00
N SER A 86 -11.19 6.56 1.32
CA SER A 86 -12.32 6.79 2.25
C SER A 86 -12.15 8.03 3.14
N ALA A 87 -10.98 8.68 3.07
CA ALA A 87 -10.70 9.95 3.73
C ALA A 87 -10.25 10.98 2.68
N LYS A 88 -10.37 12.27 3.01
CA LYS A 88 -10.01 13.35 2.09
C LYS A 88 -8.49 13.52 2.06
N PRO A 89 -7.81 13.40 0.90
CA PRO A 89 -6.41 13.79 0.77
C PRO A 89 -6.22 15.26 1.15
N PHE A 90 -5.12 15.59 1.81
CA PHE A 90 -4.86 16.97 2.23
C PHE A 90 -3.47 17.50 1.89
N MET A 91 -2.53 16.62 1.54
CA MET A 91 -1.17 16.99 1.12
C MET A 91 -0.75 16.13 -0.07
N GLU A 92 -0.32 16.77 -1.15
CA GLU A 92 0.18 16.07 -2.34
C GLU A 92 1.52 15.39 -2.04
N THR A 93 1.57 14.10 -2.35
CA THR A 93 2.79 13.28 -2.33
C THR A 93 3.19 12.90 -3.74
N GLN A 94 4.50 12.85 -4.01
CA GLN A 94 4.97 12.38 -5.31
C GLN A 94 4.78 10.85 -5.35
N PRO A 95 4.16 10.27 -6.40
CA PRO A 95 4.05 8.83 -6.55
C PRO A 95 5.44 8.21 -6.74
N THR A 96 6.00 7.69 -5.66
CA THR A 96 7.34 7.08 -5.58
C THR A 96 7.37 6.02 -4.48
N LEU A 97 8.52 5.37 -4.34
CA LEU A 97 8.81 4.42 -3.26
C LEU A 97 9.90 4.99 -2.34
N ASP A 98 9.75 4.74 -1.03
CA ASP A 98 10.79 5.04 -0.05
C ASP A 98 11.82 3.90 0.02
N ALA A 99 13.07 4.22 -0.26
CA ALA A 99 14.14 3.23 -0.36
C ALA A 99 14.45 2.58 1.01
N LEU A 100 14.51 3.38 2.07
CA LEU A 100 14.93 2.90 3.39
C LEU A 100 13.95 1.87 3.96
N HIS A 101 12.65 2.20 4.01
CA HIS A 101 11.66 1.28 4.56
C HIS A 101 11.38 0.11 3.62
N CYS A 102 11.61 0.24 2.31
CA CYS A 102 11.59 -0.89 1.39
C CYS A 102 12.68 -1.92 1.72
N ASP A 103 13.92 -1.47 1.95
CA ASP A 103 15.02 -2.36 2.33
C ASP A 103 14.78 -3.05 3.68
N ILE A 104 14.31 -2.30 4.68
CA ILE A 104 13.96 -2.85 6.01
C ILE A 104 12.84 -3.90 5.88
N GLY A 105 11.80 -3.59 5.10
CA GLY A 105 10.67 -4.49 4.85
C GLY A 105 11.11 -5.77 4.17
N ASN A 106 11.87 -5.67 3.07
CA ASN A 106 12.39 -6.83 2.36
C ASN A 106 13.30 -7.67 3.26
N ALA A 107 14.25 -7.08 3.98
CA ALA A 107 15.13 -7.80 4.89
C ALA A 107 14.33 -8.58 5.97
N THR A 108 13.24 -7.98 6.47
CA THR A 108 12.35 -8.63 7.44
C THR A 108 11.60 -9.81 6.83
N GLU A 109 11.16 -9.72 5.57
CA GLU A 109 10.52 -10.85 4.87
C GLU A 109 11.52 -11.99 4.60
N PHE A 110 12.74 -11.67 4.14
CA PHE A 110 13.79 -12.68 3.98
C PHE A 110 14.15 -13.36 5.32
N TYR A 111 14.19 -12.61 6.42
CA TYR A 111 14.40 -13.18 7.75
C TYR A 111 13.31 -14.20 8.13
N LYS A 112 12.04 -13.93 7.82
CA LYS A 112 10.94 -14.89 8.02
C LYS A 112 11.09 -16.12 7.12
N ILE A 113 11.44 -15.92 5.84
CA ILE A 113 11.70 -17.03 4.90
C ILE A 113 12.78 -17.94 5.46
N PHE A 114 13.91 -17.40 5.94
CA PHE A 114 14.98 -18.22 6.53
C PHE A 114 14.51 -19.02 7.75
N GLN A 115 13.68 -18.45 8.62
CA GLN A 115 13.10 -19.18 9.75
C GLN A 115 12.20 -20.34 9.30
N ASP A 116 11.33 -20.10 8.32
CA ASP A 116 10.41 -21.11 7.80
C ASP A 116 11.16 -22.22 7.01
N GLU A 117 12.28 -21.89 6.35
CA GLU A 117 13.16 -22.86 5.67
C GLU A 117 13.91 -23.75 6.66
N ILE A 118 14.44 -23.19 7.76
CA ILE A 118 15.06 -23.98 8.85
C ILE A 118 14.06 -24.99 9.43
N GLY A 119 12.79 -24.60 9.53
CA GLY A 119 11.71 -25.44 10.05
C GLY A 119 11.09 -26.41 9.03
N GLU A 120 11.52 -26.39 7.77
CA GLU A 120 10.92 -27.13 6.65
C GLU A 120 9.38 -26.99 6.61
N VAL A 121 8.84 -25.77 6.78
CA VAL A 121 7.38 -25.54 6.91
C VAL A 121 6.61 -26.02 5.67
N TYR A 122 7.27 -26.09 4.51
CA TYR A 122 6.72 -26.69 3.29
C TYR A 122 6.36 -28.18 3.43
N ARG A 123 6.98 -28.92 4.37
CA ARG A 123 6.62 -30.31 4.72
C ARG A 123 5.64 -30.39 5.87
N LYS A 124 5.82 -29.57 6.91
CA LYS A 124 4.95 -29.51 8.09
C LYS A 124 4.23 -28.18 8.15
N LEU A 125 3.04 -28.13 7.56
CA LEU A 125 2.28 -26.90 7.33
C LEU A 125 1.82 -26.17 8.61
N ASN A 126 1.66 -26.90 9.72
CA ASN A 126 1.13 -26.36 10.99
C ASN A 126 2.10 -26.58 12.15
N PRO A 127 3.24 -25.87 12.21
CA PRO A 127 4.15 -25.92 13.36
C PRO A 127 3.58 -25.16 14.55
N SER A 128 3.93 -25.61 15.76
CA SER A 128 3.53 -24.94 17.00
C SER A 128 4.30 -23.62 17.20
N ARG A 129 3.81 -22.79 18.13
CA ARG A 129 4.51 -21.55 18.51
C ARG A 129 5.88 -21.82 19.14
N GLU A 130 6.04 -22.95 19.83
CA GLU A 130 7.31 -23.35 20.45
C GLU A 130 8.32 -23.78 19.38
N GLU A 131 7.88 -24.53 18.37
CA GLU A 131 8.70 -24.91 17.20
C GLU A 131 9.16 -23.67 16.43
N ARG A 132 8.25 -22.73 16.13
CA ARG A 132 8.63 -21.46 15.48
C ARG A 132 9.59 -20.61 16.33
N ARG A 133 9.57 -20.76 17.65
CA ARG A 133 10.49 -20.04 18.54
C ARG A 133 11.89 -20.65 18.54
N SER A 134 12.03 -21.97 18.34
CA SER A 134 13.35 -22.62 18.32
C SER A 134 14.10 -22.40 17.01
N TRP A 135 13.41 -22.06 15.91
CA TRP A 135 14.04 -21.72 14.62
C TRP A 135 14.48 -20.25 14.51
N ARG A 136 14.10 -19.41 15.48
CA ARG A 136 14.39 -17.98 15.52
C ARG A 136 15.74 -17.68 16.16
#